data_AF-A0A973JVE9-F1
#
_entry.id   AF-A0A973JVE9-F1
#
_cell.length_a   1.000
_cell.length_b   1.000
_cell.length_c   1.000
_cell.angle_alpha   90.00
_cell.angle_beta   90.00
_cell.angle_gamma   90.00
#
_symmetry.space_group_name_H-M   'P 1'
#
loop_
_entity.id
_entity.type
_entity.pdbx_description
1 polymer ?
#
loop_
_entity_poly.entity_id
_entity_poly.type
_entity_poly.pdbx_seq_one_letter_code
_entity_poly.pdbx_strand_id
1 'polypeptide(L)'
;MVGLDLDILERALTHRSYAYENGGLPTNERLEFLGDSVLGLVVTDTLYRNHPDLPEGQLAKLRAAVVNMRALADVARDLGLGRFLRLGRGEEGT
;
A
#
# COMPACT_ATOMS: atom_id res chain seq x y z
N MET A 1 8.84 -0.35 20.89
CA MET A 1 7.73 -0.83 20.04
C MET A 1 6.97 0.41 19.61
N VAL A 2 7.15 0.85 18.36
CA VAL A 2 6.45 2.03 17.84
C VAL A 2 4.98 1.62 17.72
N GLY A 3 4.15 2.07 18.65
CA GLY A 3 2.70 1.90 18.54
C GLY A 3 2.23 2.70 17.34
N LEU A 4 1.45 2.08 16.45
CA LEU A 4 0.74 2.83 15.42
C LEU A 4 -0.30 3.68 16.14
N ASP A 5 -0.21 4.98 15.93
CA ASP A 5 -1.26 5.91 16.32
C ASP A 5 -2.58 5.45 15.65
N LEU A 6 -3.63 5.28 16.46
CA LEU A 6 -4.93 4.82 15.97
C LEU A 6 -5.47 5.76 14.89
N ASP A 7 -5.17 7.06 14.99
CA ASP A 7 -5.59 8.06 14.01
C ASP A 7 -4.90 7.85 12.65
N ILE A 8 -3.62 7.42 12.67
CA ILE A 8 -2.88 7.10 11.44
C ILE A 8 -3.46 5.82 10.81
N LEU A 9 -3.77 4.80 11.62
CA LEU A 9 -4.35 3.55 11.13
C LEU A 9 -5.74 3.78 10.54
N GLU A 10 -6.61 4.53 11.23
CA GLU A 10 -7.94 4.87 10.73
C GLU A 10 -7.85 5.61 9.39
N ARG A 11 -6.93 6.58 9.30
CA ARG A 11 -6.70 7.32 8.06
C ARG A 11 -6.17 6.42 6.94
N ALA A 12 -5.23 5.51 7.23
CA ALA A 12 -4.68 4.58 6.25
C ALA A 12 -5.76 3.68 5.61
N LEU A 13 -6.82 3.39 6.36
CA LEU A 13 -7.96 2.57 5.95
C LEU A 13 -9.11 3.39 5.33
N THR A 14 -8.99 4.71 5.25
CA THR A 14 -10.05 5.59 4.75
C THR A 14 -9.84 5.91 3.27
N HIS A 15 -10.63 5.24 2.41
CA HIS A 15 -10.63 5.51 0.97
C HIS A 15 -11.30 6.85 0.67
N ARG A 16 -10.91 7.46 -0.46
CA ARG A 16 -11.46 8.75 -0.90
C ARG A 16 -12.98 8.75 -1.05
N SER A 17 -13.60 7.64 -1.49
CA SER A 17 -15.06 7.56 -1.63
C SER A 17 -15.77 7.71 -0.28
N TYR A 18 -15.28 7.04 0.76
CA TYR A 18 -15.81 7.20 2.11
C TYR A 18 -15.60 8.61 2.64
N ALA A 19 -14.40 9.16 2.45
CA ALA A 19 -14.07 10.51 2.90
C ALA A 19 -15.01 11.58 2.31
N TYR A 20 -15.31 11.49 1.01
CA TYR A 20 -16.24 12.42 0.36
C TYR A 20 -17.67 12.29 0.89
N GLU A 21 -18.16 11.07 1.11
CA GLU A 21 -19.51 10.84 1.65
C GLU A 21 -19.66 11.31 3.11
N ASN A 22 -18.58 11.36 3.88
CA ASN A 22 -18.59 11.65 5.32
C ASN A 22 -18.05 13.05 5.66
N GLY A 23 -18.24 14.03 4.77
CA GLY A 23 -17.95 15.43 5.06
C GLY A 23 -16.50 15.86 4.78
N GLY A 24 -15.81 15.17 3.87
CA GLY A 24 -14.46 15.55 3.43
C GLY A 24 -13.37 15.17 4.42
N LEU A 25 -13.45 13.96 4.99
CA LEU A 25 -12.44 13.45 5.92
C LEU A 25 -11.05 13.34 5.25
N PRO A 26 -9.96 13.32 6.03
CA PRO A 26 -8.64 13.01 5.49
C PRO A 26 -8.61 11.61 4.85
N THR A 27 -8.10 11.53 3.62
CA THR A 27 -7.93 10.27 2.88
C THR A 27 -6.59 9.61 3.19
N ASN A 28 -6.48 8.34 2.79
CA ASN A 28 -5.23 7.58 2.79
C ASN A 28 -4.23 8.01 1.70
N GLU A 29 -4.59 8.83 0.71
CA GLU A 29 -3.76 9.12 -0.48
C GLU A 29 -2.34 9.63 -0.14
N ARG A 30 -2.19 10.46 0.91
CA ARG A 30 -0.85 10.90 1.36
C ARG A 30 -0.05 9.79 2.04
N LEU A 31 -0.72 8.88 2.74
CA LEU A 31 -0.09 7.71 3.36
C LEU A 31 0.26 6.66 2.30
N GLU A 32 -0.57 6.51 1.28
CA GLU A 32 -0.28 5.69 0.09
C GLU A 32 0.98 6.19 -0.62
N PHE A 33 1.06 7.49 -0.91
CA PHE A 33 2.25 8.09 -1.54
C PHE A 33 3.53 7.84 -0.73
N LEU A 34 3.47 8.03 0.59
CA LEU A 34 4.59 7.72 1.48
C LEU A 34 4.91 6.21 1.49
N GLY A 35 3.87 5.38 1.58
CA GLY A 35 3.97 3.92 1.65
C GLY A 35 4.61 3.33 0.39
N ASP A 36 4.30 3.85 -0.80
CA ASP A 36 4.91 3.43 -2.05
C ASP A 36 6.43 3.67 -2.05
N SER A 37 6.86 4.84 -1.59
CA SER A 37 8.29 5.17 -1.46
C SER A 37 8.99 4.25 -0.45
N VAL A 38 8.37 4.00 0.70
CA VAL A 38 8.91 3.12 1.74
C VAL A 38 9.01 1.67 1.25
N LEU A 39 7.95 1.15 0.63
CA LEU A 39 7.93 -0.20 0.07
C LEU A 39 8.97 -0.34 -1.05
N GLY A 40 9.04 0.65 -1.94
CA GLY A 40 10.02 0.69 -3.03
C GLY A 40 11.46 0.63 -2.53
N LEU A 41 11.77 1.35 -1.44
CA LEU A 41 13.09 1.29 -0.80
C LEU A 41 13.38 -0.10 -0.24
N VAL A 42 12.47 -0.66 0.58
CA VAL A 42 12.67 -1.97 1.22
C VAL A 42 12.84 -3.07 0.19
N VAL A 43 12.03 -3.08 -0.87
CA VAL A 43 12.14 -4.08 -1.95
C VAL A 43 13.42 -3.89 -2.74
N THR A 44 13.80 -2.66 -3.07
CA THR A 44 15.05 -2.37 -3.79
C THR A 44 16.27 -2.84 -2.99
N ASP A 45 16.31 -2.55 -1.69
CA ASP A 45 17.37 -2.96 -0.77
C ASP A 45 17.43 -4.49 -0.61
N THR A 46 16.27 -5.15 -0.52
CA THR A 46 16.18 -6.62 -0.47
C THR A 46 16.71 -7.26 -1.75
N LEU A 47 16.33 -6.76 -2.92
CA LEU A 47 16.80 -7.27 -4.21
C LEU A 47 18.30 -7.03 -4.39
N TYR A 48 18.79 -5.86 -4.02
CA TYR A 48 20.21 -5.50 -4.09
C TYR A 48 21.08 -6.47 -3.27
N ARG A 49 20.66 -6.81 -2.03
CA ARG A 49 21.42 -7.72 -1.16
C ARG A 49 21.30 -9.18 -1.57
N ASN A 50 20.13 -9.63 -2.01
CA ASN A 50 19.87 -11.04 -2.31
C ASN A 50 20.32 -11.45 -3.72
N HIS A 51 20.55 -10.48 -4.62
CA HIS A 51 20.92 -10.72 -6.00
C HIS A 51 22.12 -9.84 -6.44
N PRO A 52 23.29 -9.98 -5.78
CA PRO A 52 24.43 -9.08 -5.99
C PRO A 52 25.00 -9.11 -7.41
N ASP A 53 24.80 -10.21 -8.14
CA ASP A 53 25.35 -10.40 -9.49
C ASP A 53 24.41 -9.93 -10.62
N LEU A 54 23.18 -9.51 -10.29
CA LEU A 54 22.22 -9.08 -11.32
C LEU A 54 22.47 -7.61 -11.71
N PRO A 55 22.43 -7.29 -13.02
CA PRO A 55 22.53 -5.92 -13.47
C PRO A 55 21.27 -5.12 -13.09
N GLU A 56 21.42 -3.80 -12.98
CA GLU A 56 20.35 -2.85 -12.61
C GLU A 56 19.05 -3.09 -13.40
N GLY A 57 19.15 -3.28 -14.72
CA GLY A 57 17.96 -3.50 -15.55
C GLY A 57 17.18 -4.77 -15.20
N GLN A 58 17.83 -5.81 -14.68
CA GLN A 58 17.15 -7.01 -14.20
C GLN A 58 16.56 -6.80 -12.79
N LEU A 59 17.28 -6.12 -11.90
CA LEU A 59 16.77 -5.72 -10.58
C LEU A 59 15.50 -4.84 -10.71
N ALA A 60 15.49 -3.90 -11.66
CA ALA A 60 14.32 -3.07 -11.95
C ALA A 60 13.11 -3.89 -12.43
N LYS A 61 13.33 -4.90 -13.29
CA LYS A 61 12.28 -5.82 -13.73
C LYS A 61 11.72 -6.65 -12.59
N LEU A 62 12.59 -7.18 -11.73
CA LEU A 62 12.18 -7.94 -10.54
C LEU A 62 11.37 -7.06 -9.58
N ARG A 63 11.83 -5.82 -9.33
CA ARG A 63 11.10 -4.87 -8.50
C ARG A 63 9.69 -4.61 -9.03
N ALA A 64 9.54 -4.38 -10.34
CA ALA A 64 8.23 -4.17 -10.96
C ALA A 64 7.33 -5.43 -10.88
N ALA A 65 7.91 -6.63 -10.92
CA ALA A 65 7.18 -7.87 -10.77
C ALA A 65 6.70 -8.13 -9.33
N VAL A 66 7.44 -7.65 -8.33
CA VAL A 66 7.09 -7.81 -6.90
C VAL A 66 6.19 -6.68 -6.39
N VAL A 67 6.44 -5.45 -6.84
CA VAL A 67 5.69 -4.26 -6.45
C VAL A 67 4.82 -3.83 -7.62
N ASN A 68 3.63 -4.41 -7.69
CA ASN A 68 2.57 -4.00 -8.61
C ASN A 68 1.20 -4.19 -7.98
N MET A 69 0.20 -3.55 -8.56
CA MET A 69 -1.18 -3.57 -8.09
C MET A 69 -1.70 -4.98 -7.80
N ARG A 70 -1.43 -5.96 -8.68
CA ARG A 70 -1.94 -7.33 -8.51
C ARG A 70 -1.29 -8.00 -7.29
N ALA A 71 0.04 -7.98 -7.21
CA ALA A 71 0.77 -8.56 -6.10
C ALA A 71 0.38 -7.92 -4.76
N LEU A 72 0.22 -6.59 -4.72
CA LEU A 72 -0.17 -5.88 -3.51
C LEU A 72 -1.63 -6.12 -3.12
N ALA A 73 -2.54 -6.26 -4.10
CA ALA A 73 -3.91 -6.67 -3.83
C ALA A 73 -3.99 -8.09 -3.27
N ASP A 74 -3.17 -9.02 -3.78
CA ASP A 74 -3.09 -10.39 -3.25
C ASP A 74 -2.63 -10.38 -1.78
N VAL A 75 -1.55 -9.66 -1.47
CA VAL A 75 -1.09 -9.47 -0.08
C VAL A 75 -2.16 -8.83 0.81
N ALA A 76 -2.88 -7.82 0.32
CA ALA A 76 -3.96 -7.18 1.07
C ALA A 76 -5.12 -8.13 1.37
N ARG A 77 -5.43 -9.07 0.45
CA ARG A 77 -6.45 -10.12 0.67
C ARG A 77 -5.99 -11.16 1.67
N ASP A 78 -4.72 -11.57 1.63
CA ASP A 78 -4.15 -12.53 2.59
C ASP A 78 -4.14 -11.97 4.02
N LEU A 79 -3.86 -10.67 4.16
CA LEU A 79 -3.98 -9.95 5.43
C LEU A 79 -5.45 -9.69 5.82
N GLY A 80 -6.37 -9.85 4.87
CA GLY A 80 -7.79 -9.58 4.99
C GLY A 80 -8.09 -8.11 5.28
N LEU A 81 -7.30 -7.18 4.71
CA LEU A 81 -7.47 -5.73 4.90
C LEU A 81 -8.81 -5.21 4.40
N GLY A 82 -9.40 -5.86 3.39
CA GLY A 82 -10.67 -5.44 2.79
C GLY A 82 -11.79 -5.26 3.82
N ARG A 83 -11.85 -6.07 4.87
CA ARG A 83 -12.89 -5.98 5.92
C ARG A 83 -12.77 -4.73 6.81
N PHE A 84 -11.64 -4.05 6.76
CA PHE A 84 -11.35 -2.86 7.55
C PHE A 84 -11.33 -1.58 6.71
N LEU A 85 -11.36 -1.69 5.37
CA LEU A 85 -11.41 -0.54 4.50
C LEU A 85 -12.75 0.17 4.67
N ARG A 86 -12.67 1.49 4.82
CA ARG A 86 -13.83 2.37 4.82
C ARG A 86 -14.04 2.83 3.39
N LEU A 87 -15.06 2.27 2.74
CA LEU A 87 -15.46 2.58 1.38
C LEU A 87 -16.81 3.32 1.40
N GLY A 88 -17.01 4.25 0.48
CA GLY A 88 -18.33 4.84 0.23
C GLY A 88 -19.28 3.80 -0.35
N ARG A 89 -20.59 4.02 -0.20
CA ARG A 89 -21.63 3.03 -0.58
C ARG A 89 -21.57 2.57 -2.04
N GLY A 90 -21.04 3.41 -2.93
CA GLY A 90 -20.84 3.08 -4.35
C GLY A 90 -19.63 2.19 -4.64
N GLU A 91 -18.68 2.08 -3.71
CA GLU A 91 -17.41 1.35 -3.89
C GLU A 91 -17.36 0.02 -3.12
N GLU A 92 -18.34 -0.27 -2.25
CA GLU A 92 -18.37 -1.50 -1.45
C GLU A 92 -18.57 -2.79 -2.29
N GLY A 93 -18.98 -2.66 -3.55
CA GLY A 93 -19.32 -3.78 -4.45
C GLY A 93 -18.40 -3.98 -5.65
N THR A 94 -17.29 -3.25 -5.73
CA THR A 94 -16.33 -3.25 -6.86
C THR A 94 -15.01 -3.90 -6.45
#